data_AF-A0A847IH13-F1
#
_entry.id   AF-A0A847IH13-F1
#
_cell.length_a   1.000
_cell.length_b   1.000
_cell.length_c   1.000
_cell.angle_alpha   90.00
_cell.angle_beta   90.00
_cell.angle_gamma   90.00
#
_symmetry.space_group_name_H-M   'P 1'
#
loop_
_entity.id
_entity.type
_entity.pdbx_description
1 polymer ?
#
loop_
_entity_poly.entity_id
_entity_poly.type
_entity_poly.pdbx_seq_one_letter_code
_entity_poly.pdbx_strand_id
1 'polypeptide(L)'
;MNFTGGELTRWSPSQMDRIRSELCDGYRRIEATMAGRIEDGEVVTRTMLDAARRSAEEATPTWLCAEVVETLSAQVPSPIETDVLVGAGDRGFLLFEKAVCSTMLGDAGSLGIAPVNGVLWWTADFDGQEFHQDADHPNLIVVHALSTLTSREMPWSPRVWSDSTLTDLGMFPMPLGIEGAPPSGLNNDLAPAVRLLLGYGVAVATSRVLFDTVADSSTCAPTLSAPRQVAVVYDA
;
A
#
# COMPACT_ATOMS: atom_id res chain seq x y z
N MET A 1 11.25 7.82 -21.10
CA MET A 1 11.58 6.41 -21.35
C MET A 1 10.25 5.66 -21.32
N ASN A 2 9.81 5.10 -22.46
CA ASN A 2 8.47 4.51 -22.57
C ASN A 2 8.54 3.02 -22.20
N PHE A 3 7.97 2.66 -21.05
CA PHE A 3 7.71 1.26 -20.73
C PHE A 3 6.49 0.79 -21.54
N THR A 4 6.76 -0.06 -22.51
CA THR A 4 5.78 -0.82 -23.28
C THR A 4 5.13 -1.87 -22.37
N GLY A 5 3.81 -1.74 -22.16
CA GLY A 5 2.93 -2.81 -21.68
C GLY A 5 3.16 -3.25 -20.23
N GLY A 6 2.53 -2.54 -19.28
CA GLY A 6 2.25 -3.17 -17.99
C GLY A 6 1.30 -4.33 -18.23
N GLU A 7 1.72 -5.56 -17.95
CA GLU A 7 0.82 -6.71 -17.98
C GLU A 7 -0.35 -6.41 -17.05
N LEU A 8 -1.56 -6.42 -17.61
CA LEU A 8 -2.77 -6.28 -16.81
C LEU A 8 -2.86 -7.51 -15.91
N THR A 9 -2.79 -7.29 -14.61
CA THR A 9 -2.86 -8.35 -13.61
C THR A 9 -4.22 -8.31 -12.95
N ARG A 10 -5.06 -9.27 -13.29
CA ARG A 10 -6.30 -9.47 -12.54
C ARG A 10 -6.01 -10.35 -11.34
N TRP A 11 -6.22 -9.81 -10.14
CA TRP A 11 -6.05 -10.55 -8.89
C TRP A 11 -7.33 -11.30 -8.53
N SER A 12 -7.30 -12.62 -8.57
CA SER A 12 -8.38 -13.47 -8.04
C SER A 12 -8.42 -13.41 -6.51
N PRO A 13 -9.53 -13.82 -5.87
CA PRO A 13 -9.61 -13.89 -4.41
C PRO A 13 -8.48 -14.74 -3.82
N SER A 14 -8.31 -15.95 -4.35
CA SER A 14 -7.20 -16.85 -4.00
C SER A 14 -5.81 -16.25 -4.17
N GLN A 15 -5.57 -15.43 -5.20
CA GLN A 15 -4.29 -14.72 -5.36
C GLN A 15 -4.12 -13.63 -4.31
N MET A 16 -5.15 -12.84 -4.01
CA MET A 16 -5.09 -11.80 -2.99
C MET A 16 -4.88 -12.37 -1.59
N ASP A 17 -5.54 -13.48 -1.27
CA ASP A 17 -5.34 -14.20 -0.01
C ASP A 17 -3.92 -14.78 0.09
N ARG A 18 -3.40 -15.33 -1.01
CA ARG A 18 -2.02 -15.81 -1.08
C ARG A 18 -1.01 -14.68 -0.89
N ILE A 19 -1.19 -13.55 -1.58
CA ILE A 19 -0.35 -12.35 -1.44
C ILE A 19 -0.33 -11.89 0.02
N ARG A 20 -1.52 -11.81 0.64
CA ARG A 20 -1.66 -11.46 2.06
C ARG A 20 -0.81 -12.39 2.93
N SER A 21 -0.98 -13.71 2.76
CA SER A 21 -0.23 -14.71 3.53
C SER A 21 1.28 -14.58 3.32
N GLU A 22 1.73 -14.43 2.08
CA GLU A 22 3.15 -14.32 1.73
C GLU A 22 3.80 -13.05 2.30
N LEU A 23 3.06 -11.92 2.31
CA LEU A 23 3.49 -10.67 2.95
C LEU A 23 3.66 -10.85 4.46
N CYS A 24 2.65 -11.42 5.13
CA CYS A 24 2.68 -11.66 6.57
C CYS A 24 3.81 -12.61 6.98
N ASP A 25 4.01 -13.68 6.21
CA ASP A 25 5.09 -14.65 6.43
C ASP A 25 6.46 -14.00 6.28
N GLY A 26 6.65 -13.11 5.30
CA GLY A 26 7.91 -12.41 5.13
C GLY A 26 8.17 -11.39 6.24
N TYR A 27 7.16 -10.64 6.70
CA TYR A 27 7.31 -9.77 7.87
C TYR A 27 7.73 -10.56 9.12
N ARG A 28 7.13 -11.74 9.37
CA ARG A 28 7.54 -12.64 10.47
C ARG A 28 8.98 -13.15 10.32
N ARG A 29 9.42 -13.47 9.10
CA ARG A 29 10.81 -13.88 8.82
C ARG A 29 11.81 -12.74 9.08
N ILE A 30 11.46 -11.50 8.75
CA ILE A 30 12.29 -10.32 9.05
C ILE A 30 12.43 -10.15 10.56
N GLU A 31 11.30 -10.13 11.26
CA GLU A 31 11.24 -9.99 12.71
C GLU A 31 12.17 -11.01 13.41
N ALA A 32 12.09 -12.28 12.99
CA ALA A 32 12.95 -13.36 13.50
C ALA A 32 14.44 -13.16 13.19
N THR A 33 14.78 -12.58 12.03
CA THR A 33 16.17 -12.31 11.63
C THR A 33 16.75 -11.11 12.42
N MET A 34 15.90 -10.15 12.76
CA MET A 34 16.27 -8.93 13.47
C MET A 34 16.47 -9.15 14.97
N ALA A 35 15.73 -10.08 15.58
CA ALA A 35 15.77 -10.38 17.02
C ALA A 35 17.17 -10.76 17.59
N GLY A 36 18.19 -10.98 16.76
CA GLY A 36 19.55 -11.34 17.19
C GLY A 36 20.62 -10.24 17.07
N ARG A 37 20.28 -8.97 16.79
CA ARG A 37 21.27 -7.96 16.34
C ARG A 37 21.24 -6.55 16.98
N ILE A 38 20.44 -6.21 18.00
CA ILE A 38 19.96 -4.81 18.11
C ILE A 38 20.21 -4.08 19.46
N GLU A 39 20.71 -2.83 19.36
CA GLU A 39 20.63 -1.69 20.31
C GLU A 39 19.70 -0.59 19.73
N ASP A 40 19.10 0.28 20.58
CA ASP A 40 18.29 1.53 20.44
C ASP A 40 17.40 1.82 19.18
N GLY A 41 17.70 1.34 17.97
CA GLY A 41 16.84 1.44 16.77
C GLY A 41 15.70 0.41 16.68
N GLU A 42 15.46 -0.31 17.79
CA GLU A 42 14.59 -1.49 17.87
C GLU A 42 13.10 -1.14 17.84
N VAL A 43 12.71 -0.05 18.49
CA VAL A 43 11.29 0.35 18.65
C VAL A 43 10.71 0.76 17.30
N VAL A 44 11.38 1.67 16.59
CA VAL A 44 10.93 2.19 15.29
C VAL A 44 10.76 1.05 14.27
N THR A 45 11.77 0.20 14.11
CA THR A 45 11.72 -0.87 13.11
C THR A 45 10.69 -1.94 13.46
N ARG A 46 10.57 -2.29 14.76
CA ARG A 46 9.54 -3.24 15.22
C ARG A 46 8.15 -2.68 15.00
N THR A 47 7.88 -1.43 15.39
CA THR A 47 6.57 -0.78 15.16
C THR A 47 6.20 -0.80 13.68
N MET A 48 7.15 -0.47 12.80
CA MET A 48 6.90 -0.49 11.35
C MET A 48 6.55 -1.88 10.83
N LEU A 49 7.33 -2.91 11.20
CA LEU A 49 7.09 -4.29 10.74
C LEU A 49 5.79 -4.86 11.30
N ASP A 50 5.50 -4.61 12.58
CA ASP A 50 4.27 -5.05 13.23
C ASP A 50 3.05 -4.38 12.63
N ALA A 51 3.10 -3.08 12.39
CA ALA A 51 2.00 -2.35 11.81
C ALA A 51 1.77 -2.73 10.34
N ALA A 52 2.82 -2.89 9.54
CA ALA A 52 2.72 -3.37 8.16
C ALA A 52 2.11 -4.79 8.09
N ARG A 53 2.55 -5.69 8.99
CA ARG A 53 1.94 -7.02 9.13
C ARG A 53 0.47 -6.93 9.50
N ARG A 54 0.10 -6.13 10.50
CA ARG A 54 -1.32 -5.93 10.87
C ARG A 54 -2.14 -5.35 9.74
N SER A 55 -1.62 -4.39 8.98
CA SER A 55 -2.31 -3.87 7.79
C SER A 55 -2.55 -4.96 6.76
N ALA A 56 -1.57 -5.84 6.51
CA ALA A 56 -1.78 -6.98 5.63
C ALA A 56 -2.85 -7.95 6.20
N GLU A 57 -2.79 -8.28 7.49
CA GLU A 57 -3.69 -9.25 8.14
C GLU A 57 -5.14 -8.75 8.24
N GLU A 58 -5.33 -7.50 8.65
CA GLU A 58 -6.62 -6.95 9.07
C GLU A 58 -7.32 -6.14 7.99
N ALA A 59 -6.58 -5.49 7.08
CA ALA A 59 -7.20 -4.74 6.00
C ALA A 59 -7.82 -5.70 4.98
N THR A 60 -8.98 -5.30 4.44
CA THR A 60 -9.60 -6.01 3.32
C THR A 60 -8.89 -5.63 2.02
N PRO A 61 -8.17 -6.56 1.34
CA PRO A 61 -7.52 -6.30 0.08
C PRO A 61 -8.56 -5.81 -0.91
N THR A 62 -8.26 -4.66 -1.50
CA THR A 62 -9.14 -4.00 -2.45
C THR A 62 -8.43 -3.89 -3.78
N TRP A 63 -8.97 -4.57 -4.79
CA TRP A 63 -8.46 -4.50 -6.15
C TRP A 63 -9.03 -3.28 -6.89
N LEU A 64 -8.15 -2.56 -7.58
CA LEU A 64 -8.49 -1.47 -8.49
C LEU A 64 -8.07 -1.81 -9.92
N CYS A 65 -9.03 -1.79 -10.85
CA CYS A 65 -8.74 -1.90 -12.27
C CYS A 65 -8.11 -0.59 -12.82
N ALA A 66 -7.51 -0.64 -14.00
CA ALA A 66 -6.83 0.49 -14.60
C ALA A 66 -7.75 1.72 -14.79
N GLU A 67 -9.01 1.50 -15.21
CA GLU A 67 -10.00 2.57 -15.38
C GLU A 67 -10.34 3.26 -14.05
N VAL A 68 -10.55 2.49 -12.99
CA VAL A 68 -10.80 3.05 -11.64
C VAL A 68 -9.61 3.85 -11.14
N VAL A 69 -8.38 3.36 -11.36
CA VAL A 69 -7.15 4.09 -11.01
C VAL A 69 -7.10 5.45 -11.71
N GLU A 70 -7.38 5.49 -13.01
CA GLU A 70 -7.38 6.72 -13.81
C GLU A 70 -8.45 7.71 -13.31
N THR A 71 -9.68 7.24 -13.10
CA THR A 71 -10.79 8.06 -12.60
C THR A 71 -10.49 8.66 -11.23
N LEU A 72 -10.05 7.84 -10.27
CA LEU A 72 -9.72 8.32 -8.92
C LEU A 72 -8.58 9.34 -8.94
N SER A 73 -7.55 9.10 -9.75
CA SER A 73 -6.39 9.98 -9.87
C SER A 73 -6.72 11.33 -10.54
N ALA A 74 -7.72 11.35 -11.42
CA ALA A 74 -8.18 12.55 -12.11
C ALA A 74 -9.12 13.42 -11.25
N GLN A 75 -9.87 12.81 -10.34
CA GLN A 75 -10.90 13.46 -9.52
C GLN A 75 -10.38 13.96 -8.16
N VAL A 76 -9.07 14.06 -7.99
CA VAL A 76 -8.48 14.60 -6.76
C VAL A 76 -8.74 16.12 -6.71
N PRO A 77 -9.47 16.63 -5.70
CA PRO A 77 -9.67 18.07 -5.55
C PRO A 77 -8.34 18.81 -5.32
N SER A 78 -8.34 20.10 -5.62
CA SER A 78 -7.22 21.00 -5.35
C SER A 78 -7.77 22.33 -4.86
N PRO A 79 -7.51 22.73 -3.59
CA PRO A 79 -6.65 22.06 -2.61
C PRO A 79 -7.26 20.76 -2.04
N ILE A 80 -6.42 19.97 -1.35
CA ILE A 80 -6.83 18.75 -0.66
C ILE A 80 -6.07 18.60 0.67
N GLU A 81 -6.78 18.11 1.68
CA GLU A 81 -6.21 17.70 2.97
C GLU A 81 -5.86 16.21 2.94
N THR A 82 -4.74 15.84 3.55
CA THR A 82 -4.28 14.43 3.61
C THR A 82 -5.16 13.54 4.48
N ASP A 83 -5.95 14.13 5.39
CA ASP A 83 -6.86 13.43 6.32
C ASP A 83 -7.98 12.68 5.61
N VAL A 84 -8.27 13.02 4.36
CA VAL A 84 -9.26 12.32 3.52
C VAL A 84 -8.95 10.82 3.39
N LEU A 85 -7.69 10.42 3.51
CA LEU A 85 -7.29 9.01 3.50
C LEU A 85 -7.75 8.24 4.74
N VAL A 86 -7.89 8.91 5.89
CA VAL A 86 -8.45 8.30 7.10
C VAL A 86 -9.92 7.92 6.87
N GLY A 87 -10.62 8.62 5.97
CA GLY A 87 -11.96 8.25 5.52
C GLY A 87 -12.05 6.86 4.88
N ALA A 88 -10.94 6.33 4.36
CA ALA A 88 -10.85 4.96 3.84
C ALA A 88 -10.48 3.90 4.89
N GLY A 89 -10.17 4.32 6.12
CA GLY A 89 -9.76 3.46 7.23
C GLY A 89 -8.38 3.83 7.78
N ASP A 90 -8.16 3.48 9.05
CA ASP A 90 -6.89 3.65 9.76
C ASP A 90 -5.77 2.73 9.21
N ARG A 91 -6.16 1.72 8.44
CA ARG A 91 -5.31 0.81 7.65
C ARG A 91 -5.94 0.55 6.30
N GLY A 92 -5.12 0.15 5.34
CA GLY A 92 -5.66 -0.40 4.11
C GLY A 92 -4.66 -1.13 3.24
N PHE A 93 -5.21 -1.78 2.23
CA PHE A 93 -4.49 -2.62 1.29
C PHE A 93 -5.10 -2.50 -0.10
N LEU A 94 -4.41 -1.80 -0.99
CA LEU A 94 -4.79 -1.69 -2.40
C LEU A 94 -3.87 -2.54 -3.27
N LEU A 95 -4.48 -3.25 -4.22
CA LEU A 95 -3.79 -3.97 -5.29
C LEU A 95 -4.23 -3.41 -6.63
N PHE A 96 -3.30 -3.17 -7.53
CA PHE A 96 -3.55 -2.51 -8.80
C PHE A 96 -3.50 -3.50 -9.94
N GLU A 97 -4.42 -3.38 -10.91
CA GLU A 97 -4.36 -4.14 -12.15
C GLU A 97 -3.13 -3.79 -12.99
N LYS A 98 -2.73 -2.52 -12.94
CA LYS A 98 -1.57 -1.99 -13.63
C LYS A 98 -0.76 -1.16 -12.65
N ALA A 99 0.55 -1.23 -12.76
CA ALA A 99 1.44 -0.41 -11.97
C ALA A 99 1.10 1.09 -12.14
N VAL A 100 0.98 1.80 -11.01
CA VAL A 100 0.51 3.20 -10.98
C VAL A 100 1.65 4.19 -11.18
N CYS A 101 2.86 3.80 -10.78
CA CYS A 101 4.10 4.49 -11.08
C CYS A 101 5.27 3.50 -11.02
N SER A 102 6.46 4.00 -11.36
CA SER A 102 7.72 3.34 -11.03
C SER A 102 8.46 4.21 -10.03
N THR A 103 9.11 3.60 -9.05
CA THR A 103 9.82 4.31 -8.00
C THR A 103 11.25 3.81 -7.81
N MET A 104 12.13 4.72 -7.41
CA MET A 104 13.46 4.46 -6.87
C MET A 104 13.43 4.17 -5.36
N LEU A 105 12.25 4.09 -4.73
CA LEU A 105 12.11 3.73 -3.32
C LEU A 105 12.65 2.32 -3.10
N GLY A 106 13.68 2.24 -2.23
CA GLY A 106 14.51 1.06 -2.05
C GLY A 106 15.31 0.68 -3.31
N ASP A 107 16.20 -0.31 -3.21
CA ASP A 107 17.05 -0.74 -4.34
C ASP A 107 16.36 -1.72 -5.30
N ALA A 108 15.62 -1.24 -6.27
CA ALA A 108 14.87 -2.09 -7.19
C ALA A 108 15.73 -2.71 -8.30
N GLY A 109 15.99 -4.03 -8.23
CA GLY A 109 16.62 -4.79 -9.32
C GLY A 109 17.92 -4.19 -9.88
N SER A 110 18.34 -4.58 -11.08
CA SER A 110 19.58 -4.05 -11.70
C SER A 110 19.45 -2.63 -12.27
N LEU A 111 18.25 -2.06 -12.26
CA LEU A 111 17.94 -0.75 -12.87
C LEU A 111 17.62 0.35 -11.86
N GLY A 112 17.50 0.01 -10.57
CA GLY A 112 17.14 0.95 -9.51
C GLY A 112 15.68 1.41 -9.51
N ILE A 113 14.83 0.93 -10.42
CA ILE A 113 13.40 1.29 -10.50
C ILE A 113 12.48 0.06 -10.38
N ALA A 114 11.44 0.15 -9.55
CA ALA A 114 10.41 -0.88 -9.41
C ALA A 114 9.01 -0.32 -9.73
N PRO A 115 8.16 -1.09 -10.43
CA PRO A 115 6.76 -0.75 -10.60
C PRO A 115 6.01 -0.90 -9.27
N VAL A 116 5.16 0.07 -8.94
CA VAL A 116 4.27 0.01 -7.77
C VAL A 116 2.96 -0.68 -8.17
N ASN A 117 2.80 -1.93 -7.74
CA ASN A 117 1.66 -2.80 -8.07
C ASN A 117 0.63 -2.88 -6.94
N GLY A 118 0.96 -2.36 -5.76
CA GLY A 118 0.05 -2.25 -4.64
C GLY A 118 0.62 -1.35 -3.57
N VAL A 119 -0.21 -1.02 -2.59
CA VAL A 119 0.20 -0.26 -1.41
C VAL A 119 -0.51 -0.80 -0.17
N LEU A 120 0.22 -0.80 0.94
CA LEU A 120 -0.31 -1.00 2.29
C LEU A 120 -0.16 0.32 3.04
N TRP A 121 -1.12 0.67 3.90
CA TRP A 121 -0.95 1.80 4.80
C TRP A 121 -1.48 1.53 6.20
N TRP A 122 -1.04 2.37 7.12
CA TRP A 122 -1.52 2.48 8.48
C TRP A 122 -1.31 3.91 9.00
N THR A 123 -2.10 4.30 9.99
CA THR A 123 -2.00 5.59 10.69
C THR A 123 -1.16 5.47 11.95
N ALA A 124 -0.39 6.51 12.25
CA ALA A 124 0.56 6.55 13.36
C ALA A 124 0.70 7.97 13.92
N ASP A 125 1.19 8.06 15.15
CA ASP A 125 1.76 9.28 15.71
C ASP A 125 3.30 9.17 15.69
N PHE A 126 3.98 10.24 15.28
CA PHE A 126 5.44 10.37 15.37
C PHE A 126 5.79 11.63 16.14
N ASP A 127 6.45 11.45 17.28
CA ASP A 127 6.82 12.52 18.20
C ASP A 127 8.19 13.17 17.88
N GLY A 128 8.81 12.76 16.77
CA GLY A 128 10.16 13.17 16.36
C GLY A 128 11.26 12.19 16.75
N GLN A 129 10.96 11.15 17.52
CA GLN A 129 11.89 10.09 17.93
C GLN A 129 11.33 8.70 17.63
N GLU A 130 10.07 8.45 17.97
CA GLU A 130 9.45 7.13 17.91
C GLU A 130 8.12 7.16 17.15
N PHE A 131 7.80 6.04 16.51
CA PHE A 131 6.46 5.81 15.96
C PHE A 131 5.60 5.10 17.01
N HIS A 132 4.43 5.67 17.28
CA HIS A 132 3.40 5.11 18.14
C HIS A 132 2.18 4.71 17.29
N GLN A 133 1.65 3.52 17.53
CA GLN A 133 0.41 3.08 16.88
C GLN A 133 -0.79 3.59 17.69
N ASP A 134 -1.18 4.85 17.43
CA ASP A 134 -2.34 5.50 18.04
C ASP A 134 -3.34 5.91 16.95
N ALA A 135 -4.57 5.38 17.02
CA ALA A 135 -5.64 5.68 16.08
C ALA A 135 -6.49 6.91 16.48
N ASP A 136 -6.43 7.33 17.75
CA ASP A 136 -7.16 8.48 18.26
C ASP A 136 -6.37 9.79 18.07
N HIS A 137 -5.05 9.69 17.95
CA HIS A 137 -4.15 10.83 17.77
C HIS A 137 -3.11 10.69 16.62
N PRO A 138 -3.45 10.12 15.45
CA PRO A 138 -2.47 9.99 14.38
C PRO A 138 -2.10 11.35 13.80
N ASN A 139 -0.81 11.55 13.53
CA ASN A 139 -0.28 12.72 12.82
C ASN A 139 0.37 12.37 11.47
N LEU A 140 0.45 11.08 11.16
CA LEU A 140 1.03 10.52 9.94
C LEU A 140 0.24 9.33 9.41
N ILE A 141 0.28 9.15 8.09
CA ILE A 141 0.00 7.89 7.40
C ILE A 141 1.34 7.34 6.91
N VAL A 142 1.65 6.10 7.27
CA VAL A 142 2.81 5.37 6.76
C VAL A 142 2.35 4.49 5.62
N VAL A 143 2.91 4.71 4.42
CA VAL A 143 2.55 3.96 3.21
C VAL A 143 3.72 3.10 2.78
N HIS A 144 3.47 1.80 2.60
CA HIS A 144 4.40 0.82 2.06
C HIS A 144 4.10 0.57 0.58
N ALA A 145 5.11 0.69 -0.29
CA ALA A 145 4.96 0.42 -1.72
C ALA A 145 5.28 -1.04 -2.02
N LEU A 146 4.41 -1.72 -2.77
CA LEU A 146 4.57 -3.13 -3.10
C LEU A 146 4.90 -3.34 -4.58
N SER A 147 5.79 -4.27 -4.88
CA SER A 147 6.18 -4.62 -6.25
C SER A 147 6.28 -6.12 -6.48
N THR A 148 6.03 -6.55 -7.72
CA THR A 148 6.33 -7.91 -8.18
C THR A 148 7.83 -8.11 -8.50
N LEU A 149 8.62 -7.03 -8.52
CA LEU A 149 10.07 -7.11 -8.67
C LEU A 149 10.74 -7.21 -7.30
N THR A 150 11.54 -8.25 -7.10
CA THR A 150 12.34 -8.44 -5.89
C THR A 150 13.64 -7.63 -5.95
N SER A 151 13.99 -6.94 -4.87
CA SER A 151 15.34 -6.40 -4.68
C SER A 151 16.33 -7.48 -4.20
N ARG A 152 17.60 -7.39 -4.62
CA ARG A 152 18.69 -8.25 -4.13
C ARG A 152 19.49 -7.68 -2.95
N GLU A 153 19.40 -6.38 -2.65
CA GLU A 153 20.33 -5.68 -1.75
C GLU A 153 19.63 -4.78 -0.69
N MET A 154 18.30 -4.76 -0.67
CA MET A 154 17.47 -3.99 0.27
C MET A 154 17.56 -4.46 1.74
N PRO A 155 17.17 -3.60 2.73
CA PRO A 155 17.27 -3.86 4.18
C PRO A 155 16.57 -5.14 4.66
N TRP A 156 15.66 -5.68 3.85
CA TRP A 156 15.04 -6.98 4.06
C TRP A 156 15.55 -7.95 2.99
N SER A 157 16.31 -8.95 3.45
CA SER A 157 17.04 -9.87 2.59
C SER A 157 16.15 -10.49 1.50
N PRO A 158 16.64 -10.67 0.26
CA PRO A 158 15.87 -11.27 -0.83
C PRO A 158 15.39 -12.69 -0.51
N ARG A 159 16.13 -13.39 0.36
CA ARG A 159 15.80 -14.73 0.84
C ARG A 159 14.50 -14.76 1.67
N VAL A 160 14.12 -13.64 2.26
CA VAL A 160 12.85 -13.51 2.98
C VAL A 160 11.68 -13.52 2.01
N TRP A 161 11.87 -13.06 0.78
CA TRP A 161 10.79 -12.77 -0.17
C TRP A 161 10.87 -13.60 -1.46
N SER A 162 11.74 -14.61 -1.52
CA SER A 162 12.04 -15.36 -2.76
C SER A 162 10.84 -16.08 -3.36
N ASP A 163 9.85 -16.42 -2.53
CA ASP A 163 8.65 -17.15 -2.95
C ASP A 163 7.40 -16.25 -2.99
N SER A 164 7.56 -14.95 -2.73
CA SER A 164 6.45 -14.00 -2.61
C SER A 164 6.04 -13.43 -3.97
N THR A 165 4.74 -13.28 -4.16
CA THR A 165 4.12 -12.69 -5.35
C THR A 165 4.30 -11.17 -5.38
N LEU A 166 4.29 -10.53 -4.21
CA LEU A 166 4.64 -9.11 -4.01
C LEU A 166 5.69 -8.96 -2.91
N THR A 167 6.57 -7.99 -3.08
CA THR A 167 7.64 -7.59 -2.16
C THR A 167 7.38 -6.16 -1.69
N ASP A 168 7.62 -5.90 -0.40
CA ASP A 168 7.65 -4.55 0.16
C ASP A 168 8.95 -3.84 -0.24
N LEU A 169 8.83 -2.73 -0.97
CA LEU A 169 9.96 -1.91 -1.43
C LEU A 169 10.48 -0.96 -0.36
N GLY A 170 9.69 -0.73 0.69
CA GLY A 170 9.92 0.31 1.68
C GLY A 170 8.71 1.21 1.84
N MET A 171 8.85 2.17 2.76
CA MET A 171 7.78 3.06 3.14
C MET A 171 8.12 4.53 2.92
N PHE A 172 7.07 5.33 2.78
CA PHE A 172 7.15 6.79 2.80
C PHE A 172 6.04 7.35 3.70
N PRO A 173 6.35 8.33 4.57
CA PRO A 173 5.35 8.95 5.43
C PRO A 173 4.58 10.07 4.71
N MET A 174 3.31 10.23 5.07
CA MET A 174 2.44 11.32 4.64
C MET A 174 1.90 12.05 5.89
N PRO A 175 2.23 13.33 6.11
CA PRO A 175 1.70 14.09 7.25
C PRO A 175 0.20 14.31 7.13
N LEU A 176 -0.49 14.28 8.27
CA LEU A 176 -1.90 14.60 8.41
C LEU A 176 -2.11 16.11 8.69
N GLY A 177 -3.30 16.62 8.38
CA GLY A 177 -3.72 18.00 8.62
C GLY A 177 -3.06 19.05 7.74
N ILE A 178 -2.34 18.64 6.68
CA ILE A 178 -1.71 19.57 5.74
C ILE A 178 -2.60 19.72 4.51
N GLU A 179 -3.12 20.93 4.30
CA GLU A 179 -3.80 21.32 3.07
C GLU A 179 -2.76 21.71 2.00
N GLY A 180 -2.90 21.16 0.80
CA GLY A 180 -1.98 21.47 -0.29
C GLY A 180 -2.51 21.14 -1.68
N ALA A 181 -1.72 21.51 -2.68
CA ALA A 181 -1.94 21.02 -4.03
C ALA A 181 -1.55 19.54 -4.11
N PRO A 182 -2.32 18.69 -4.83
CA PRO A 182 -1.91 17.32 -5.09
C PRO A 182 -0.51 17.27 -5.73
N PRO A 183 0.34 16.30 -5.36
CA PRO A 183 1.70 16.24 -5.88
C PRO A 183 1.71 16.09 -7.40
N SER A 184 2.72 16.67 -8.05
CA SER A 184 2.95 16.52 -9.49
C SER A 184 4.16 15.63 -9.77
N GLY A 185 4.07 14.81 -10.82
CA GLY A 185 5.10 13.81 -11.17
C GLY A 185 6.43 14.38 -11.68
N LEU A 186 6.64 15.70 -11.64
CA LEU A 186 7.86 16.33 -12.13
C LEU A 186 9.04 16.17 -11.17
N ASN A 187 8.79 15.99 -9.86
CA ASN A 187 9.83 15.95 -8.82
C ASN A 187 9.71 14.77 -7.84
N ASN A 188 8.67 13.95 -7.97
CA ASN A 188 8.40 12.83 -7.07
C ASN A 188 7.82 11.68 -7.89
N ASP A 189 8.56 10.57 -7.95
CA ASP A 189 8.19 9.38 -8.70
C ASP A 189 7.02 8.60 -8.05
N LEU A 190 6.78 8.82 -6.76
CA LEU A 190 5.61 8.34 -6.02
C LEU A 190 4.38 9.26 -6.15
N ALA A 191 4.50 10.43 -6.80
CA ALA A 191 3.37 11.36 -6.94
C ALA A 191 2.09 10.70 -7.49
N PRO A 192 2.14 9.81 -8.50
CA PRO A 192 0.93 9.13 -8.96
C PRO A 192 0.29 8.24 -7.89
N ALA A 193 1.08 7.52 -7.10
CA ALA A 193 0.58 6.68 -6.00
C ALA A 193 -0.06 7.55 -4.90
N VAL A 194 0.56 8.67 -4.53
CA VAL A 194 0.02 9.62 -3.55
C VAL A 194 -1.29 10.23 -4.04
N ARG A 195 -1.36 10.65 -5.32
CA ARG A 195 -2.60 11.18 -5.91
C ARG A 195 -3.72 10.16 -5.90
N LEU A 196 -3.41 8.91 -6.29
CA LEU A 196 -4.39 7.82 -6.28
C LEU A 196 -4.92 7.58 -4.86
N LEU A 197 -4.02 7.53 -3.87
CA LEU A 197 -4.38 7.37 -2.46
C LEU A 197 -5.32 8.50 -2.00
N LEU A 198 -4.96 9.75 -2.23
CA LEU A 198 -5.82 10.89 -1.88
C LEU A 198 -7.18 10.85 -2.58
N GLY A 199 -7.19 10.54 -3.88
CA GLY A 199 -8.42 10.39 -4.67
C GLY A 199 -9.31 9.26 -4.16
N TYR A 200 -8.71 8.13 -3.80
CA TYR A 200 -9.39 7.00 -3.16
C TYR A 200 -9.99 7.41 -1.81
N GLY A 201 -9.22 8.07 -0.95
CA GLY A 201 -9.69 8.59 0.34
C GLY A 201 -10.91 9.51 0.19
N VAL A 202 -10.82 10.51 -0.69
CA VAL A 202 -11.94 11.41 -0.99
C VAL A 202 -13.15 10.64 -1.50
N ALA A 203 -12.96 9.73 -2.46
CA ALA A 203 -14.06 8.99 -3.05
C ALA A 203 -14.76 8.08 -2.02
N VAL A 204 -14.02 7.48 -1.08
CA VAL A 204 -14.62 6.70 0.02
C VAL A 204 -15.34 7.62 1.01
N ALA A 205 -14.69 8.70 1.47
CA ALA A 205 -15.27 9.64 2.43
C ALA A 205 -16.57 10.29 1.92
N THR A 206 -16.67 10.48 0.61
CA THR A 206 -17.85 11.07 -0.06
C THR A 206 -18.82 10.01 -0.60
N SER A 207 -18.65 8.73 -0.26
CA SER A 207 -19.50 7.62 -0.73
C SER A 207 -19.61 7.50 -2.26
N ARG A 208 -18.56 7.93 -2.98
CA ARG A 208 -18.47 7.83 -4.44
C ARG A 208 -17.97 6.48 -4.94
N VAL A 209 -17.59 5.57 -4.03
CA VAL A 209 -17.12 4.22 -4.36
C VAL A 209 -18.17 3.20 -3.98
N LEU A 210 -18.53 2.33 -4.91
CA LEU A 210 -19.20 1.07 -4.60
C LEU A 210 -18.21 -0.08 -4.61
N PHE A 211 -18.30 -0.91 -3.58
CA PHE A 211 -17.51 -2.13 -3.47
C PHE A 211 -18.34 -3.34 -3.87
N ASP A 212 -17.72 -4.25 -4.60
CA ASP A 212 -18.25 -5.59 -4.84
C ASP A 212 -17.29 -6.64 -4.28
N THR A 213 -17.83 -7.78 -3.86
CA THR A 213 -16.99 -8.90 -3.41
C THR A 213 -16.38 -9.57 -4.63
N VAL A 214 -15.08 -9.89 -4.59
CA VAL A 214 -14.50 -10.65 -5.69
C VAL A 214 -14.99 -12.09 -5.56
N ALA A 215 -15.93 -12.49 -6.43
CA ALA A 215 -16.50 -13.82 -6.38
C ALA A 215 -15.45 -14.88 -6.74
N ASP A 216 -15.29 -15.90 -5.89
CA ASP A 216 -14.55 -17.11 -6.23
C ASP A 216 -15.53 -18.21 -6.67
N SER A 217 -15.20 -18.92 -7.74
CA SER A 217 -16.03 -20.03 -8.26
C SER A 217 -16.05 -21.26 -7.34
N SER A 218 -15.32 -21.23 -6.23
CA SER A 218 -15.22 -22.32 -5.25
C SER A 218 -15.63 -21.83 -3.86
N THR A 219 -16.83 -22.22 -3.45
CA THR A 219 -17.33 -22.04 -2.08
C THR A 219 -16.59 -22.92 -1.07
N CYS A 220 -15.99 -22.32 -0.04
CA CYS A 220 -15.98 -22.84 1.34
C CYS A 220 -15.52 -21.79 2.35
N ALA A 221 -16.39 -21.52 3.32
CA ALA A 221 -16.23 -20.88 4.65
C ALA A 221 -15.58 -19.47 4.74
N PRO A 222 -16.13 -18.56 5.57
CA PRO A 222 -15.58 -17.22 5.74
C PRO A 222 -14.43 -17.27 6.76
N THR A 223 -13.23 -16.95 6.32
CA THR A 223 -12.11 -16.59 7.20
C THR A 223 -11.44 -15.37 6.59
N LEU A 224 -11.39 -14.27 7.36
CA LEU A 224 -11.00 -12.90 6.97
C LEU A 224 -12.08 -12.12 6.21
N SER A 225 -12.04 -10.79 6.30
CA SER A 225 -12.86 -9.91 5.47
C SER A 225 -12.60 -10.22 3.99
N ALA A 226 -13.64 -10.65 3.29
CA ALA A 226 -13.53 -11.16 1.92
C ALA A 226 -12.88 -10.11 1.00
N PRO A 227 -11.91 -10.49 0.14
CA PRO A 227 -11.34 -9.57 -0.83
C PRO A 227 -12.42 -8.89 -1.67
N ARG A 228 -12.21 -7.60 -1.94
CA ARG A 228 -13.20 -6.77 -2.65
C ARG A 228 -12.57 -6.05 -3.84
N GLN A 229 -13.42 -5.58 -4.73
CA GLN A 229 -13.05 -4.72 -5.84
C GLN A 229 -13.86 -3.43 -5.79
N VAL A 230 -13.30 -2.35 -6.31
CA VAL A 230 -14.11 -1.17 -6.64
C VAL A 230 -14.89 -1.46 -7.90
N ALA A 231 -16.22 -1.55 -7.77
CA ALA A 231 -17.12 -1.89 -8.87
C ALA A 231 -17.54 -0.66 -9.67
N VAL A 232 -17.78 0.47 -8.98
CA VAL A 232 -18.22 1.72 -9.58
C VAL A 232 -17.59 2.89 -8.84
N VAL A 233 -17.19 3.93 -9.59
CA VAL A 233 -16.83 5.25 -9.07
C VAL A 233 -17.81 6.26 -9.65
N TYR A 234 -18.51 7.01 -8.79
CA TYR A 234 -19.43 8.06 -9.19
C TYR A 234 -18.68 9.38 -9.46
N ASP A 235 -19.16 10.15 -10.42
CA ASP A 235 -18.66 11.50 -10.67
C ASP A 235 -18.90 12.41 -9.46
N ALA A 236 -18.00 13.39 -9.29
CA ALA A 236 -18.04 14.39 -8.22
C ALA A 236 -19.10 15.48 -8.48
#